data_AF-A0A561W160-F1
#
_entry.id   AF-A0A561W160-F1
#
_cell.length_a   1.000
_cell.length_b   1.000
_cell.length_c   1.000
_cell.angle_alpha   90.00
_cell.angle_beta   90.00
_cell.angle_gamma   90.00
#
_symmetry.space_group_name_H-M   'P 1'
#
loop_
_entity.id
_entity.type
_entity.pdbx_description
1 polymer ?
#
loop_
_entity_poly.entity_id
_entity_poly.type
_entity_poly.pdbx_seq_one_letter_code
_entity_poly.pdbx_strand_id
1 'polypeptide(L)'
;MSQRYVIHLPVVANDLPAAQRLARVIGRWMLVLPMADPGETTVSEEDQQFLRHRVFCDLRLPGGRRCLLRDGHDGDCTRRLRR
;
A
#
# COMPACT_ATOMS: atom_id res chain seq x y z
N MET A 1 3.22 -14.79 -21.52
CA MET A 1 2.96 -14.22 -20.18
C MET A 1 4.02 -14.79 -19.25
N SER A 2 4.92 -13.97 -18.68
CA SER A 2 5.82 -14.50 -17.65
C SER A 2 5.00 -14.77 -16.39
N GLN A 3 5.08 -15.99 -15.88
CA GLN A 3 4.38 -16.37 -14.65
C GLN A 3 5.02 -15.60 -13.49
N ARG A 4 4.23 -14.72 -12.86
CA ARG A 4 4.65 -13.91 -11.71
C ARG A 4 4.04 -14.51 -10.45
N TYR A 5 4.87 -14.78 -9.46
CA TYR A 5 4.44 -15.24 -8.14
C TYR A 5 4.39 -14.04 -7.18
N VAL A 6 3.40 -14.01 -6.30
CA VAL A 6 3.21 -12.94 -5.30
C VAL A 6 3.29 -13.53 -3.90
N ILE A 7 3.87 -12.78 -2.96
CA ILE A 7 3.98 -13.18 -1.56
C ILE A 7 2.75 -12.64 -0.83
N HIS A 8 1.99 -13.53 -0.20
CA HIS A 8 0.93 -13.17 0.74
C HIS A 8 1.47 -13.32 2.17
N LEU A 9 1.49 -12.23 2.92
CA LEU A 9 1.90 -12.20 4.32
C LEU A 9 0.72 -11.70 5.17
N PRO A 10 0.00 -12.58 5.89
CA PRO A 10 -1.09 -12.16 6.77
C PRO A 10 -0.57 -11.32 7.94
N VAL A 11 -1.24 -10.20 8.21
CA VAL A 11 -0.99 -9.32 9.36
C VAL A 11 -2.34 -8.87 9.88
N VAL A 12 -2.60 -9.09 11.18
CA VAL A 12 -3.89 -8.79 11.80
C VAL A 12 -3.83 -7.46 12.54
N ALA A 13 -4.93 -6.71 12.48
CA ALA A 13 -5.15 -5.50 13.26
C ALA A 13 -6.62 -5.44 13.73
N ASN A 14 -6.89 -4.65 14.76
CA ASN A 14 -8.19 -4.64 15.43
C ASN A 14 -9.32 -4.04 14.59
N ASP A 15 -9.00 -3.16 13.64
CA ASP A 15 -9.96 -2.47 12.78
C ASP A 15 -9.31 -2.02 11.46
N LEU A 16 -10.14 -1.64 10.49
CA LEU A 16 -9.70 -1.18 9.17
C LEU A 16 -8.75 0.03 9.24
N PRO A 17 -9.04 1.11 9.99
CA PRO A 17 -8.10 2.22 10.15
C PRO A 17 -6.73 1.83 10.72
N ALA A 18 -6.68 0.92 11.71
CA ALA A 18 -5.46 0.38 12.28
C ALA A 18 -4.70 -0.47 11.27
N ALA A 19 -5.40 -1.34 10.53
CA ALA A 19 -4.83 -2.12 9.44
C ALA A 19 -4.20 -1.21 8.37
N GLN A 20 -4.89 -0.16 7.93
CA GLN A 20 -4.37 0.81 6.97
C GLN A 20 -3.15 1.58 7.50
N ARG A 21 -3.14 1.95 8.79
CA ARG A 21 -1.97 2.61 9.41
C ARG A 21 -0.76 1.67 9.43
N LEU A 22 -0.94 0.44 9.89
CA LEU A 22 0.13 -0.57 9.96
C LEU A 22 0.64 -0.94 8.56
N ALA A 23 -0.27 -1.16 7.61
CA ALA A 23 0.07 -1.46 6.21
C ALA A 23 0.87 -0.32 5.55
N ARG A 24 0.61 0.95 5.89
CA ARG A 24 1.47 2.06 5.43
C ARG A 24 2.88 1.98 5.98
N VAL A 25 3.05 1.64 7.25
CA VAL A 25 4.37 1.47 7.88
C VAL A 25 5.12 0.33 7.21
N ILE A 26 4.48 -0.83 7.08
CA ILE A 26 5.06 -2.01 6.43
C ILE A 26 5.41 -1.70 4.97
N GLY A 27 4.48 -1.14 4.20
CA GLY A 27 4.71 -0.79 2.80
C GLY A 27 5.88 0.18 2.61
N ARG A 28 6.06 1.16 3.52
CA ARG A 28 7.21 2.06 3.50
C ARG A 28 8.52 1.35 3.85
N TRP A 29 8.50 0.45 4.83
CA TRP A 29 9.68 -0.35 5.17
C TRP A 29 10.10 -1.27 4.02
N MET A 30 9.15 -1.84 3.29
CA MET A 30 9.38 -2.70 2.13
C MET A 30 10.03 -1.98 0.94
N LEU A 31 10.18 -0.65 0.96
CA LEU A 31 10.94 0.09 -0.06
C LEU A 31 12.42 -0.34 -0.14
N VAL A 32 12.95 -1.05 0.86
CA VAL A 32 14.29 -1.66 0.80
C VAL A 32 14.36 -2.83 -0.20
N LEU A 33 13.22 -3.42 -0.58
CA LEU A 33 13.13 -4.51 -1.54
C LEU A 33 12.78 -3.94 -2.94
N PRO A 34 13.66 -4.04 -3.95
CA PRO A 34 13.40 -3.50 -5.29
C PRO A 34 12.17 -4.10 -5.98
N MET A 35 11.78 -5.32 -5.59
CA MET A 35 10.62 -6.04 -6.13
C MET A 35 9.27 -5.65 -5.50
N ALA A 36 9.27 -4.87 -4.42
CA ALA A 36 8.04 -4.45 -3.77
C ALA A 36 7.40 -3.24 -4.48
N ASP A 37 6.08 -3.29 -4.68
CA ASP A 37 5.27 -2.12 -5.00
C ASP A 37 4.35 -1.80 -3.82
N PRO A 38 4.77 -0.90 -2.90
CA PRO A 38 3.92 -0.51 -1.77
C PRO A 38 2.58 0.09 -2.20
N GLY A 39 2.48 0.68 -3.39
CA GLY A 39 1.23 1.28 -3.87
C GLY A 39 0.14 0.25 -4.20
N GLU A 40 0.51 -1.01 -4.40
CA GLU A 40 -0.43 -2.13 -4.57
C GLU A 40 -0.89 -2.72 -3.22
N THR A 41 -0.41 -2.19 -2.09
CA THR A 41 -0.81 -2.67 -0.76
C THR A 41 -2.30 -2.43 -0.55
N THR A 42 -2.99 -3.51 -0.21
CA THR A 42 -4.41 -3.51 0.14
C THR A 42 -4.62 -4.20 1.49
N VAL A 43 -5.68 -3.83 2.18
CA VAL A 43 -6.17 -4.52 3.38
C VAL A 43 -7.60 -4.96 3.17
N SER A 44 -8.02 -5.98 3.88
CA SER A 44 -9.37 -6.55 3.83
C SER A 44 -9.72 -7.10 5.21
N GLU A 45 -10.99 -7.41 5.43
CA GLU A 45 -11.35 -8.35 6.48
C GLU A 45 -10.82 -9.75 6.12
N GLU A 46 -10.52 -10.56 7.13
CA GLU A 46 -9.90 -11.89 6.97
C GLU A 46 -10.78 -12.84 6.14
N ASP A 47 -12.10 -12.81 6.40
CA ASP A 47 -13.10 -13.63 5.70
C ASP A 47 -13.61 -12.99 4.40
N GLN A 48 -13.18 -11.75 4.09
CA GLN A 48 -13.65 -11.00 2.92
C GLN A 48 -12.48 -10.46 2.09
N GLN A 49 -11.46 -11.28 1.83
CA GLN A 49 -10.23 -10.88 1.11
C GLN A 49 -10.44 -10.38 -0.33
N PHE A 50 -11.60 -10.63 -0.92
CA PHE A 50 -11.98 -10.07 -2.21
C PHE A 50 -12.35 -8.58 -2.12
N LEU A 51 -12.76 -8.10 -0.94
CA LEU A 51 -13.04 -6.69 -0.65
C LEU A 51 -11.76 -5.98 -0.20
N ARG A 52 -11.06 -5.41 -1.18
CA ARG A 52 -9.76 -4.77 -0.97
C ARG A 52 -9.91 -3.27 -0.77
N HIS A 53 -9.43 -2.77 0.37
CA HIS A 53 -9.27 -1.36 0.64
C HIS A 53 -7.84 -0.94 0.29
N ARG A 54 -7.69 0.12 -0.51
CA ARG A 54 -6.37 0.70 -0.80
C ARG A 54 -5.79 1.37 0.44
N VAL A 55 -4.46 1.32 0.53
CA VAL A 55 -3.70 1.88 1.65
C VAL A 55 -3.02 3.19 1.27
N PHE A 56 -2.56 3.26 0.02
CA PHE A 56 -1.90 4.42 -0.57
C PHE A 56 -2.71 4.95 -1.75
N CYS A 57 -2.51 6.23 -2.05
CA CYS A 57 -3.05 6.85 -3.25
C CYS A 57 -2.54 6.15 -4.52
N ASP A 58 -3.46 5.84 -5.43
CA ASP A 58 -3.17 5.11 -6.67
C ASP A 58 -2.59 5.99 -7.79
N LEU A 59 -2.54 7.31 -7.59
CA LEU A 59 -2.06 8.24 -8.62
C LEU A 59 -0.59 7.98 -8.97
N ARG A 60 -0.32 7.87 -10.28
CA ARG A 60 1.03 7.81 -10.83
C ARG A 60 1.58 9.21 -11.02
N LEU A 61 2.79 9.42 -10.53
CA LEU A 61 3.56 10.65 -10.66
C LEU A 61 4.46 10.60 -11.90
N PRO A 62 5.00 11.75 -12.35
CA PRO A 62 6.03 11.77 -13.40
C PRO A 62 7.17 10.79 -13.06
N GLY A 63 7.59 10.00 -14.06
CA GLY A 63 8.52 8.88 -13.85
C GLY A 63 7.87 7.55 -13.47
N GLY A 64 6.53 7.45 -13.54
CA GLY A 64 5.78 6.19 -13.49
C GLY A 64 5.57 5.60 -12.10
N ARG A 65 6.13 6.25 -11.06
CA ARG A 65 6.07 5.83 -9.66
C ARG A 65 4.79 6.35 -8.99
N ARG A 66 4.26 5.62 -7.99
CA ARG A 66 3.02 5.99 -7.28
C ARG A 66 3.24 6.99 -6.14
N CYS A 67 2.18 7.69 -5.74
CA CYS A 67 2.14 8.52 -4.52
C CYS A 67 2.38 7.64 -3.26
N LEU A 68 3.03 8.21 -2.22
CA LEU A 68 3.28 7.51 -0.94
C LEU A 68 2.43 8.06 0.23
N LEU A 69 1.46 8.91 -0.07
CA LEU A 69 0.46 9.38 0.89
C LEU A 69 -0.71 8.39 0.99
N ARG A 70 -1.50 8.51 2.06
CA ARG A 70 -2.67 7.66 2.31
C ARG A 70 -3.68 7.79 1.17
N ASP A 71 -4.45 6.73 0.94
CA ASP A 71 -5.60 6.84 0.03
C ASP A 71 -6.55 7.97 0.50
N GLY A 72 -7.10 8.72 -0.48
CA GLY A 72 -7.95 9.89 -0.21
C GLY A 72 -7.27 11.04 0.56
N HIS A 73 -5.94 11.21 0.46
CA HIS A 73 -5.26 12.35 1.09
C HIS A 73 -5.65 13.68 0.44
N ASP A 74 -5.61 14.74 1.23
CA ASP A 74 -5.71 16.12 0.74
C ASP A 74 -4.36 16.61 0.18
N GLY A 75 -4.42 17.65 -0.64
CA GLY A 75 -3.23 18.29 -1.24
C GLY A 75 -2.53 17.48 -2.32
N ASP A 76 -1.40 17.99 -2.80
CA ASP A 76 -0.71 17.41 -3.95
C ASP A 76 -0.10 16.03 -3.64
N CYS A 77 -0.19 15.15 -4.63
CA CYS A 77 0.45 13.84 -4.56
C CYS A 77 1.97 13.98 -4.48
N THR A 78 2.60 13.15 -3.64
CA THR A 78 4.05 13.20 -3.44
C THR A 78 4.64 11.83 -3.14
N ARG A 79 5.92 11.67 -3.45
CA ARG A 79 6.75 10.52 -3.04
C ARG A 79 7.54 10.78 -1.78
N ARG A 80 7.62 12.02 -1.30
CA ARG A 80 8.35 12.31 -0.07
C ARG A 80 7.45 12.05 1.12
N LEU A 81 7.91 11.16 1.99
CA LEU A 81 7.38 11.08 3.34
C LEU A 81 7.77 12.39 4.02
N ARG A 82 6.78 13.23 4.37
CA ARG A 82 7.02 14.39 5.23
C ARG A 82 7.63 13.84 6.53
N ARG A 83 8.84 14.31 6.89
CA ARG A 83 9.47 13.96 8.16
C ARG A 83 8.67 14.56 9.31
#